data_AF-A0A934WHL1-F1
#
_entry.id   AF-A0A934WHL1-F1
#
_cell.length_a   1.000
_cell.length_b   1.000
_cell.length_c   1.000
_cell.angle_alpha   90.00
_cell.angle_beta   90.00
_cell.angle_gamma   90.00
#
_symmetry.space_group_name_H-M   'P 1'
#
loop_
_entity.id
_entity.type
_entity.pdbx_description
1 polymer ?
#
loop_
_entity_poly.entity_id
_entity_poly.type
_entity_poly.pdbx_seq_one_letter_code
_entity_poly.pdbx_strand_id
1 'polypeptide(L)'
;MKIIYFIILSLTLAVLCCSSEHGSKKSVETNDSLESELTMLKNQAFCDCFYKSTKIANDQISPPDGTSYIQLSTLVEQYAKDPKLNQIIDKWVEKEYLSYSENNQLYLMRCLDFYNSVELNTYIDSVRKIEAKKSRMDSNN
;
A
#
# COMPACT_ATOMS: atom_id res chain seq x y z
N MET A 1 45.36 -20.23 36.15
CA MET A 1 44.00 -20.81 36.30
C MET A 1 43.06 -19.77 36.89
N LYS A 2 42.03 -19.41 36.12
CA LYS A 2 40.66 -19.08 36.57
C LYS A 2 40.44 -18.00 37.65
N ILE A 3 40.67 -16.72 37.40
CA ILE A 3 40.01 -15.64 38.20
C ILE A 3 39.82 -14.33 37.38
N ILE A 4 39.33 -14.30 36.12
CA ILE A 4 38.96 -13.01 35.46
C ILE A 4 37.75 -13.11 34.50
N TYR A 5 36.88 -14.13 34.58
CA TYR A 5 35.74 -14.27 33.65
C TYR A 5 34.36 -14.38 34.31
N PHE A 6 34.13 -13.69 35.44
CA PHE A 6 32.83 -13.71 36.11
C PHE A 6 32.34 -12.35 36.63
N ILE A 7 32.82 -11.27 36.04
CA ILE A 7 32.28 -9.93 36.26
C ILE A 7 32.02 -9.38 34.85
N ILE A 8 30.81 -8.84 34.62
CA ILE A 8 30.20 -8.52 33.32
C ILE A 8 29.32 -9.68 32.75
N LEU A 9 28.36 -10.14 33.55
CA LEU A 9 27.12 -10.71 33.02
C LEU A 9 25.97 -10.45 34.00
N SER A 10 25.74 -9.17 34.33
CA SER A 10 24.62 -8.75 35.18
C SER A 10 24.47 -7.23 35.17
N LEU A 11 24.27 -6.62 34.00
CA LEU A 11 23.78 -5.25 33.93
C LEU A 11 23.06 -5.00 32.60
N THR A 12 21.79 -5.40 32.53
CA THR A 12 20.75 -4.77 31.70
C THR A 12 19.39 -5.34 32.14
N LEU A 13 19.03 -5.05 33.39
CA LEU A 13 17.64 -5.06 33.83
C LEU A 13 17.27 -3.62 34.19
N ALA A 14 16.73 -2.89 33.23
CA ALA A 14 15.87 -1.73 33.46
C ALA A 14 15.35 -1.23 32.10
N VAL A 15 14.12 -0.74 32.11
CA VAL A 15 13.43 -0.03 31.02
C VAL A 15 12.68 -0.92 30.03
N LEU A 16 11.48 -1.34 30.42
CA LEU A 16 10.19 -0.94 29.82
C LEU A 16 9.06 -1.81 30.40
N CYS A 17 8.70 -1.54 31.66
CA CYS A 17 7.34 -1.80 32.12
C CYS A 17 6.50 -0.60 31.67
N CYS A 18 5.82 -0.72 30.53
CA CYS A 18 4.62 0.05 30.27
C CYS A 18 3.43 -0.88 30.42
N SER A 19 2.70 -0.66 31.51
CA SER A 19 1.41 -1.26 31.83
C SER A 19 0.48 -1.25 30.61
N SER A 20 -0.01 -2.43 30.21
CA SER A 20 -1.15 -2.51 29.30
C SER A 20 -2.42 -2.19 30.10
N GLU A 21 -2.84 -0.93 30.08
CA GLU A 21 -4.21 -0.59 30.45
C GLU A 21 -5.17 -1.29 29.46
N HIS A 22 -5.84 -2.30 29.99
CA HIS A 22 -7.00 -2.93 29.38
C HIS A 22 -8.18 -1.94 29.49
N GLY A 23 -8.31 -1.07 28.49
CA GLY A 23 -9.44 -0.14 28.39
C GLY A 23 -9.56 0.41 26.97
N SER A 24 -10.55 -0.10 26.21
CA SER A 24 -10.97 0.41 24.90
C SER A 24 -9.98 0.33 23.71
N LYS A 25 -9.49 -0.87 23.36
CA LYS A 25 -8.60 -1.09 22.19
C LYS A 25 -9.25 -1.58 20.89
N LYS A 26 -10.51 -2.04 20.92
CA LYS A 26 -11.09 -2.80 19.78
C LYS A 26 -11.33 -1.95 18.52
N SER A 27 -11.56 -0.64 18.62
CA SER A 27 -11.84 0.22 17.46
C SER A 27 -10.60 0.83 16.81
N VAL A 28 -9.47 0.90 17.53
CA VAL A 28 -8.23 1.52 17.03
C VAL A 28 -7.44 0.51 16.19
N GLU A 29 -7.30 -0.74 16.65
CA GLU A 29 -6.62 -1.81 15.88
C GLU A 29 -7.30 -2.10 14.54
N THR A 30 -8.64 -2.02 14.46
CA THR A 30 -9.38 -2.25 13.21
C THR A 30 -9.19 -1.13 12.19
N ASN A 31 -9.02 0.11 12.65
CA ASN A 31 -8.87 1.27 11.75
C ASN A 31 -7.46 1.30 11.15
N ASP A 32 -6.44 1.05 11.96
CA ASP A 32 -5.05 0.98 11.51
C ASP A 32 -4.83 -0.18 10.54
N SER A 33 -5.54 -1.31 10.74
CA SER A 33 -5.53 -2.43 9.80
C SER A 33 -6.16 -2.07 8.44
N LEU A 34 -7.32 -1.40 8.41
CA LEU A 34 -7.96 -1.00 7.16
C LEU A 34 -7.12 0.02 6.37
N GLU A 35 -6.54 1.02 7.03
CA GLU A 35 -5.70 2.00 6.33
C GLU A 35 -4.43 1.36 5.74
N SER A 36 -3.87 0.34 6.39
CA SER A 36 -2.76 -0.44 5.83
C SER A 36 -3.19 -1.18 4.56
N GLU A 37 -4.36 -1.83 4.58
CA GLU A 37 -4.93 -2.53 3.41
C GLU A 37 -5.22 -1.55 2.25
N LEU A 38 -5.79 -0.39 2.54
CA LEU A 38 -6.04 0.66 1.55
C LEU A 38 -4.74 1.22 0.96
N THR A 39 -3.69 1.33 1.76
CA THR A 39 -2.35 1.72 1.30
C THR A 39 -1.81 0.68 0.32
N MET A 40 -1.95 -0.62 0.64
CA MET A 40 -1.56 -1.69 -0.27
C MET A 40 -2.34 -1.66 -1.59
N LEU A 41 -3.65 -1.39 -1.55
CA LEU A 41 -4.47 -1.22 -2.76
C LEU A 41 -4.00 -0.03 -3.61
N LYS A 42 -3.68 1.08 -2.96
CA LYS A 42 -3.16 2.28 -3.63
C LYS A 42 -1.80 2.01 -4.28
N ASN A 43 -0.93 1.25 -3.61
CA ASN A 43 0.36 0.86 -4.14
C ASN A 43 0.21 -0.14 -5.31
N GLN A 44 -0.75 -1.07 -5.25
CA GLN A 44 -1.08 -1.94 -6.38
C GLN A 44 -1.49 -1.14 -7.61
N ALA A 45 -2.35 -0.13 -7.45
CA ALA A 45 -2.77 0.72 -8.56
C ALA A 45 -1.56 1.43 -9.22
N PHE A 46 -0.60 1.89 -8.44
CA PHE A 46 0.65 2.45 -8.98
C PHE A 46 1.45 1.42 -9.79
N CYS A 47 1.62 0.20 -9.27
CA CYS A 47 2.29 -0.88 -9.99
C CYS A 47 1.60 -1.18 -11.33
N ASP A 48 0.26 -1.23 -11.32
CA ASP A 48 -0.54 -1.47 -12.52
C ASP A 48 -0.40 -0.34 -13.55
N CYS A 49 -0.40 0.92 -13.10
CA CYS A 49 -0.14 2.08 -13.96
C CYS A 49 1.24 1.98 -14.62
N PHE A 50 2.27 1.68 -13.83
CA PHE A 50 3.64 1.63 -14.32
C PHE A 50 3.81 0.49 -15.32
N TYR A 51 3.32 -0.70 -14.99
CA TYR A 51 3.35 -1.87 -15.88
C TYR A 51 2.59 -1.64 -17.20
N LYS A 52 1.40 -1.04 -17.15
CA LYS A 52 0.64 -0.72 -18.37
C LYS A 52 1.38 0.31 -19.24
N SER A 53 1.97 1.33 -18.62
CA SER A 53 2.71 2.38 -19.34
C SER A 53 3.92 1.83 -20.09
N THR A 54 4.69 0.94 -19.46
CA THR A 54 5.88 0.33 -20.07
C THR A 54 5.51 -0.67 -21.16
N LYS A 55 4.42 -1.42 -20.96
CA LYS A 55 3.90 -2.36 -21.95
C LYS A 55 3.44 -1.68 -23.24
N ILE A 56 2.76 -0.53 -23.16
CA ILE A 56 2.32 0.24 -24.35
C ILE A 56 3.52 0.68 -25.19
N ALA A 57 4.63 1.03 -24.54
CA ALA A 57 5.85 1.45 -25.22
C ALA A 57 6.72 0.30 -25.73
N ASN A 58 6.30 -0.96 -25.52
CA ASN A 58 7.08 -2.16 -25.81
C ASN A 58 8.45 -2.15 -25.08
N ASP A 59 8.55 -1.44 -23.97
CA ASP A 59 9.74 -1.40 -23.13
C ASP A 59 9.78 -2.66 -22.25
N GLN A 60 10.87 -3.41 -22.32
CA GLN A 60 11.09 -4.56 -21.43
C GLN A 60 11.65 -4.09 -20.09
N ILE A 61 10.77 -3.67 -19.17
CA ILE A 61 11.18 -3.44 -17.78
C ILE A 61 11.02 -4.74 -17.00
N SER A 62 12.14 -5.23 -16.46
CA SER A 62 12.24 -6.38 -15.57
C SER A 62 12.68 -5.90 -14.16
N PRO A 63 12.14 -6.45 -13.06
CA PRO A 63 11.28 -7.62 -13.05
C PRO A 63 9.80 -7.28 -13.18
N PRO A 64 9.02 -8.18 -13.82
CA PRO A 64 7.55 -8.20 -13.74
C PRO A 64 7.06 -8.68 -12.37
N ASP A 65 7.96 -8.81 -11.38
CA ASP A 65 7.68 -9.30 -10.04
C ASP A 65 7.29 -8.14 -9.11
N GLY A 66 6.12 -7.58 -9.39
CA GLY A 66 5.22 -7.17 -8.33
C GLY A 66 4.33 -8.35 -8.04
N THR A 67 4.85 -9.40 -7.40
CA THR A 67 4.04 -10.38 -6.66
C THR A 67 3.09 -9.57 -5.80
N SER A 68 1.90 -9.39 -6.37
CA SER A 68 1.11 -8.19 -6.21
C SER A 68 0.69 -8.06 -4.76
N TYR A 69 0.41 -6.86 -4.29
CA TYR A 69 -0.23 -6.68 -2.98
C TYR A 69 -1.49 -7.57 -2.84
N ILE A 70 -2.06 -8.03 -3.97
CA ILE A 70 -3.04 -9.12 -4.10
C ILE A 70 -2.69 -10.36 -3.24
N GLN A 71 -1.42 -10.78 -3.17
CA GLN A 71 -0.99 -11.93 -2.38
C GLN A 71 -0.87 -11.63 -0.87
N LEU A 72 -0.82 -10.35 -0.52
CA LEU A 72 -0.65 -9.88 0.86
C LEU A 72 -1.97 -9.39 1.49
N SER A 73 -3.02 -9.23 0.67
CA SER A 73 -4.22 -8.50 1.04
C SER A 73 -5.44 -9.01 0.28
N THR A 74 -6.43 -9.49 1.02
CA THR A 74 -7.73 -9.89 0.47
C THR A 74 -8.49 -8.67 -0.06
N LEU A 75 -8.32 -7.51 0.56
CA LEU A 75 -8.89 -6.25 0.06
C LEU A 75 -8.32 -5.92 -1.31
N VAL A 76 -7.00 -6.03 -1.49
CA VAL A 76 -6.37 -5.81 -2.79
C VAL A 76 -6.84 -6.84 -3.80
N GLU A 77 -6.91 -8.13 -3.45
CA GLU A 77 -7.44 -9.16 -4.36
C GLU A 77 -8.85 -8.81 -4.87
N GLN A 78 -9.72 -8.32 -3.99
CA GLN A 78 -11.08 -7.94 -4.31
C GLN A 78 -11.16 -6.69 -5.21
N TYR A 79 -10.37 -5.65 -4.92
CA TYR A 79 -10.53 -4.33 -5.55
C TYR A 79 -9.52 -4.01 -6.66
N ALA A 80 -8.40 -4.74 -6.77
CA ALA A 80 -7.42 -4.51 -7.83
C ALA A 80 -7.99 -4.80 -9.23
N LYS A 81 -8.96 -5.71 -9.32
CA LYS A 81 -9.67 -6.06 -10.56
C LYS A 81 -10.94 -5.24 -10.79
N ASP A 82 -11.24 -4.25 -9.95
CA ASP A 82 -12.41 -3.38 -10.12
C ASP A 82 -12.32 -2.66 -11.49
N PRO A 83 -13.34 -2.78 -12.37
CA PRO A 83 -13.37 -2.07 -13.64
C PRO A 83 -13.22 -0.54 -13.51
N LYS A 84 -13.74 0.04 -12.42
CA LYS A 84 -13.64 1.48 -12.17
C LYS A 84 -12.20 1.89 -11.89
N LEU A 85 -11.48 1.14 -11.07
CA LEU A 85 -10.06 1.39 -10.81
C LEU A 85 -9.25 1.27 -12.10
N ASN A 86 -9.49 0.20 -12.87
CA ASN A 86 -8.82 -0.02 -14.15
C ASN A 86 -9.04 1.12 -15.13
N GLN A 87 -10.26 1.64 -15.24
CA GLN A 87 -10.57 2.77 -16.11
C GLN A 87 -9.83 4.06 -15.68
N ILE A 88 -9.67 4.29 -14.38
CA ILE A 88 -8.88 5.43 -13.87
C ILE A 88 -7.42 5.25 -14.28
N ILE A 89 -6.86 4.06 -14.09
CA ILE A 89 -5.48 3.73 -14.47
C ILE A 89 -5.28 3.95 -15.97
N ASP A 90 -6.17 3.43 -16.82
CA ASP A 90 -6.06 3.53 -18.28
C ASP A 90 -6.02 5.00 -18.74
N LYS A 91 -6.90 5.85 -18.19
CA LYS A 91 -6.89 7.30 -18.46
C LYS A 91 -5.58 7.97 -18.08
N TRP A 92 -4.95 7.53 -16.99
CA TRP A 92 -3.65 8.07 -16.57
C TRP A 92 -2.52 7.59 -17.47
N VAL A 93 -2.54 6.32 -17.84
CA VAL A 93 -1.57 5.70 -18.76
C VAL A 93 -1.58 6.40 -20.12
N GLU A 94 -2.74 6.84 -20.61
CA GLU A 94 -2.89 7.56 -21.88
C GLU A 94 -2.43 9.02 -21.85
N LYS A 95 -2.15 9.63 -20.68
CA LYS A 95 -1.74 11.04 -20.61
C LYS A 95 -0.38 11.25 -21.29
N GLU A 96 -0.33 12.20 -22.22
CA GLU A 96 0.93 12.64 -22.81
C GLU A 96 1.75 13.46 -21.81
N TYR A 97 3.03 13.10 -21.70
CA TYR A 97 4.00 13.83 -20.89
C TYR A 97 5.11 14.28 -21.84
N LEU A 98 5.33 15.59 -21.90
CA LEU A 98 6.36 16.18 -22.75
C LEU A 98 7.65 16.32 -21.94
N SER A 99 8.75 15.79 -22.46
CA SER A 99 10.09 16.03 -21.92
C SER A 99 10.94 16.84 -22.91
N TYR A 100 11.95 17.53 -22.38
CA TYR A 100 13.01 18.11 -23.21
C TYR A 100 13.95 17.03 -23.79
N SER A 101 13.91 15.80 -23.26
CA SER A 101 14.59 14.64 -23.84
C SER A 101 13.79 14.04 -25.00
N GLU A 102 14.48 13.45 -25.97
CA GLU A 102 13.86 12.80 -27.13
C GLU A 102 12.96 11.62 -26.75
N ASN A 103 13.19 11.03 -25.57
CA ASN A 103 12.44 9.90 -25.06
C ASN A 103 11.39 10.40 -24.06
N ASN A 104 10.13 10.56 -24.50
CA ASN A 104 8.97 10.92 -23.66
C ASN A 104 8.53 9.80 -22.69
N GLN A 105 9.47 8.97 -22.24
CA GLN A 105 9.26 7.78 -21.42
C GLN A 105 9.20 8.15 -19.93
N LEU A 106 8.35 9.12 -19.59
CA LEU A 106 8.16 9.66 -18.24
C LEU A 106 7.18 8.82 -17.38
N TYR A 107 7.18 7.50 -17.57
CA TYR A 107 6.17 6.60 -16.96
C TYR A 107 6.17 6.66 -15.43
N LEU A 108 7.36 6.69 -14.82
CA LEU A 108 7.49 6.77 -13.38
C LEU A 108 6.86 8.06 -12.85
N MET A 109 7.16 9.19 -13.49
CA MET A 109 6.61 10.49 -13.11
C MET A 109 5.09 10.53 -13.27
N ARG A 110 4.59 10.05 -14.41
CA ARG A 110 3.14 9.93 -14.67
C ARG A 110 2.42 9.08 -13.62
N CYS A 111 2.99 7.92 -13.28
CA CYS A 111 2.36 7.04 -12.29
C CYS A 111 2.53 7.56 -10.86
N LEU A 112 3.57 8.33 -10.56
CA LEU A 112 3.71 9.05 -9.29
C LEU A 112 2.66 10.16 -9.16
N ASP A 113 2.39 10.90 -10.23
CA ASP A 113 1.32 11.90 -10.26
C ASP A 113 -0.06 11.22 -10.14
N PHE A 114 -0.27 10.08 -10.80
CA PHE A 114 -1.45 9.25 -10.61
C PHE A 114 -1.61 8.78 -9.15
N TYR A 115 -0.54 8.32 -8.50
CA TYR A 115 -0.57 7.90 -7.09
C TYR A 115 -1.07 9.02 -6.18
N ASN A 116 -0.73 10.27 -6.50
CA ASN A 116 -1.16 11.44 -5.73
C ASN A 116 -2.44 12.10 -6.25
N SER A 117 -3.07 11.52 -7.27
CA SER A 117 -4.23 12.11 -7.94
C SER A 117 -5.49 12.15 -7.07
N VAL A 118 -6.33 13.15 -7.33
CA VAL A 118 -7.65 13.26 -6.68
C VAL A 118 -8.53 12.07 -7.06
N GLU A 119 -8.43 11.59 -8.29
CA GLU A 119 -9.20 10.47 -8.83
C GLU A 119 -8.89 9.17 -8.09
N LEU A 120 -7.61 8.84 -7.89
CA LEU A 120 -7.22 7.65 -7.13
C LEU A 120 -7.61 7.79 -5.65
N ASN A 121 -7.34 8.94 -5.03
CA ASN A 121 -7.71 9.16 -3.63
C ASN A 121 -9.23 9.05 -3.43
N THR A 122 -10.03 9.58 -4.35
CA THR A 122 -11.50 9.46 -4.32
C THR A 122 -11.96 8.02 -4.42
N TYR A 123 -11.30 7.21 -5.26
CA TYR A 123 -11.57 5.78 -5.35
C TYR A 123 -11.23 5.07 -4.03
N ILE A 124 -10.04 5.31 -3.47
CA ILE A 124 -9.62 4.72 -2.18
C ILE A 124 -10.58 5.13 -1.05
N ASP A 125 -11.00 6.39 -0.99
CA ASP A 125 -11.99 6.88 -0.03
C ASP A 125 -13.35 6.19 -0.16
N SER A 126 -13.74 5.85 -1.40
CA SER A 126 -14.95 5.07 -1.65
C SER A 126 -14.84 3.66 -1.07
N VAL A 127 -13.71 2.98 -1.30
CA VAL A 127 -13.44 1.64 -0.74
C VAL A 127 -13.42 1.70 0.78
N ARG A 128 -12.75 2.70 1.37
CA ARG A 128 -12.74 2.94 2.82
C ARG A 128 -14.16 3.00 3.40
N LYS A 129 -15.06 3.78 2.78
CA LYS A 129 -16.44 3.93 3.24
C LYS A 129 -17.23 2.61 3.16
N ILE A 130 -17.00 1.82 2.11
CA ILE A 130 -17.67 0.52 1.92
C ILE A 130 -17.20 -0.47 3.00
N GLU A 131 -15.90 -0.63 3.18
CA GLU A 131 -15.35 -1.59 4.15
C GLU A 131 -15.64 -1.18 5.59
N ALA A 132 -15.52 0.10 5.94
CA ALA A 132 -15.90 0.60 7.26
C ALA A 132 -17.39 0.36 7.57
N LYS A 133 -18.27 0.36 6.55
CA LYS A 133 -19.69 0.02 6.73
C LYS A 133 -19.90 -1.48 6.94
N LYS A 134 -19.20 -2.34 6.19
CA LYS A 134 -19.26 -3.80 6.36
C LYS A 134 -18.80 -4.22 7.76
N SER A 135 -17.65 -3.73 8.22
CA SER A 135 -17.13 -4.07 9.56
C SER A 135 -18.08 -3.69 10.69
N ARG A 136 -18.86 -2.60 10.53
CA ARG A 136 -19.89 -2.20 11.51
C ARG A 136 -21.11 -3.13 11.49
N MET A 137 -21.49 -3.65 10.33
CA MET A 137 -22.60 -4.59 10.20
C MET A 137 -22.23 -5.96 10.80
N ASP A 138 -21.00 -6.43 10.53
CA ASP A 138 -20.51 -7.70 11.07
C ASP A 138 -20.30 -7.67 12.59
N SER A 139 -20.11 -6.48 13.17
CA SER A 139 -19.99 -6.30 14.62
C SER A 139 -21.32 -6.29 15.38
N ASN A 140 -22.46 -6.19 14.66
CA ASN A 140 -23.80 -6.07 15.24
C ASN A 140 -24.66 -7.34 15.08
N ASN A 141 -24.13 -8.38 14.43
CA ASN A 141 -24.73 -9.71 14.28
C ASN A 141 -23.99 -10.73 15.15
#